data_AF-A0A1M6UVI1-F1
#
_entry.id   AF-A0A1M6UVI1-F1
#
_cell.length_a   1.000
_cell.length_b   1.000
_cell.length_c   1.000
_cell.angle_alpha   90.00
_cell.angle_beta   90.00
_cell.angle_gamma   90.00
#
_symmetry.space_group_name_H-M   'P 1'
#
loop_
_entity.id
_entity.type
_entity.pdbx_description
1 polymer ?
#
loop_
_entity_poly.entity_id
_entity_poly.type
_entity_poly.pdbx_seq_one_letter_code
_entity_poly.pdbx_strand_id
1 'polypeptide(L)' 'MKKRFQYFMLIISLIGYLFFCLSKIFRNDLSDFTLGFCEGSSVVFIVSWGIYMILCLVKGKNPYKIDK' A
#
# COMPACT_ATOMS: atom_id res chain seq x y z
N MET A 1 -6.44 17.75 -0.24
CA MET A 1 -6.30 16.65 0.74
C MET A 1 -5.31 17.13 1.78
N LYS A 2 -5.47 16.77 3.06
CA LYS A 2 -4.51 17.18 4.09
C LYS A 2 -3.15 16.55 3.75
N LYS A 3 -2.07 17.34 3.68
CA LYS A 3 -0.71 16.88 3.30
C LYS A 3 -0.29 15.63 4.10
N ARG A 4 -0.58 15.63 5.41
CA ARG A 4 -0.38 14.49 6.33
C ARG A 4 -1.07 13.19 5.89
N PHE A 5 -2.30 13.29 5.38
CA PHE A 5 -3.05 12.12 4.93
C PHE A 5 -2.49 11.53 3.63
N GLN A 6 -2.02 12.38 2.71
CA GLN A 6 -1.39 11.91 1.48
C GLN A 6 -0.07 11.16 1.79
N TYR A 7 0.72 11.71 2.71
CA TYR A 7 1.96 11.07 3.18
C TYR A 7 1.68 9.73 3.88
N PHE A 8 0.65 9.67 4.72
CA PHE A 8 0.24 8.44 5.39
C PHE A 8 -0.17 7.35 4.38
N MET A 9 -0.92 7.72 3.34
CA MET A 9 -1.34 6.79 2.29
C MET A 9 -0.16 6.29 1.45
N LEU A 10 0.83 7.14 1.17
CA LEU A 10 2.07 6.73 0.48
C LEU A 10 2.87 5.73 1.32
N ILE A 11 3.00 5.95 2.63
CA ILE A 11 3.68 5.01 3.55
C ILE A 11 2.94 3.67 3.59
N ILE A 12 1.61 3.70 3.70
CA ILE A 12 0.78 2.48 3.68
C ILE A 12 1.03 1.68 2.40
N SER A 13 1.10 2.35 1.25
CA SER A 13 1.39 1.71 -0.03
C SER A 13 2.78 1.05 -0.02
N LEU A 14 3.78 1.77 0.48
CA LEU A 14 5.15 1.26 0.59
C LEU A 14 5.22 0.01 1.48
N ILE A 15 4.52 0.04 2.62
CA ILE A 15 4.43 -1.10 3.56
C ILE A 15 3.70 -2.27 2.89
N GLY A 16 2.59 -2.03 2.19
CA GLY A 16 1.86 -3.07 1.47
C GLY A 16 2.75 -3.81 0.45
N TYR A 17 3.50 -3.07 -0.37
CA TYR A 17 4.44 -3.67 -1.33
C TYR A 17 5.62 -4.37 -0.64
N LEU A 18 6.11 -3.83 0.48
CA LEU A 18 7.17 -4.47 1.27
C LEU A 18 6.71 -5.83 1.80
N PHE A 19 5.52 -5.89 2.41
CA PHE A 19 4.91 -7.13 2.92
C PHE A 19 4.68 -8.16 1.80
N PHE A 20 4.24 -7.71 0.63
CA PHE A 20 4.10 -8.59 -0.53
C PHE A 20 5.45 -9.17 -0.98
N CYS A 21 6.49 -8.34 -1.03
CA CYS A 21 7.83 -8.76 -1.43
C CYS A 21 8.44 -9.74 -0.41
N LEU A 22 8.30 -9.44 0.89
CA LEU A 22 8.71 -10.32 2.00
C LEU A 22 7.97 -11.66 1.95
N SER A 23 6.66 -11.66 1.69
CA SER A 23 5.87 -12.89 1.53
C SER A 23 6.42 -13.78 0.43
N LYS A 24 6.85 -13.20 -0.70
CA LYS A 24 7.43 -13.96 -1.81
C LYS A 24 8.84 -14.47 -1.54
N ILE A 25 9.69 -13.64 -0.94
CA ILE A 25 11.08 -14.01 -0.65
C ILE A 25 11.13 -15.15 0.38
N PHE A 26 10.36 -15.05 1.45
CA PHE A 26 10.34 -16.03 2.52
C PHE A 26 9.25 -17.10 2.33
N ARG A 27 8.79 -17.32 1.10
CA ARG A 27 7.67 -18.24 0.85
C ARG A 27 7.91 -19.69 1.30
N ASN A 28 9.18 -20.10 1.30
CA ASN A 28 9.58 -21.46 1.72
C ASN A 28 10.00 -21.53 3.19
N ASP A 29 10.19 -20.39 3.86
CA ASP A 29 10.67 -20.29 5.24
C ASP A 29 9.56 -19.92 6.24
N LEU A 30 8.46 -19.32 5.77
CA LEU A 30 7.32 -18.93 6.60
C LEU A 30 6.24 -20.02 6.63
N SER A 31 5.62 -20.19 7.80
CA SER A 31 4.42 -21.01 7.97
C SER A 31 3.29 -20.53 7.06
N ASP A 32 2.53 -21.46 6.45
CA ASP A 32 1.42 -21.16 5.53
C ASP A 32 0.40 -20.17 6.11
N PHE A 33 0.19 -20.20 7.44
CA PHE A 33 -0.67 -19.24 8.14
C PHE A 33 -0.10 -17.82 8.09
N THR A 34 1.18 -17.65 8.39
CA THR A 34 1.86 -16.34 8.39
C THR A 34 1.98 -15.81 6.96
N LEU A 35 2.26 -16.69 6.00
CA LEU A 35 2.29 -16.36 4.58
C LEU A 35 0.93 -15.83 4.11
N GLY A 36 -0.16 -16.55 4.41
CA GLY A 36 -1.51 -16.14 4.06
C GLY A 36 -1.92 -14.81 4.72
N PHE A 37 -1.51 -14.57 5.96
CA PHE A 37 -1.73 -13.28 6.64
C PHE A 37 -0.94 -12.13 5.99
N CYS A 38 0.32 -12.37 5.61
CA CYS A 38 1.20 -11.39 4.99
C CYS A 38 0.72 -11.02 3.57
N GLU A 39 0.35 -12.03 2.77
CA GLU A 39 -0.24 -11.81 1.44
C GLU A 39 -1.61 -11.12 1.57
N GLY A 40 -2.48 -11.59 2.48
CA GLY A 40 -3.80 -11.00 2.69
C GLY A 40 -3.74 -9.54 3.14
N SER A 41 -2.89 -9.21 4.11
CA SER A 41 -2.70 -7.83 4.58
C SER A 41 -2.11 -6.93 3.48
N SER A 42 -1.15 -7.44 2.68
CA SER A 42 -0.59 -6.69 1.56
C SER A 42 -1.65 -6.29 0.52
N VAL A 43 -2.59 -7.18 0.21
CA VAL A 43 -3.68 -6.91 -0.74
C VAL A 43 -4.59 -5.81 -0.21
N VAL A 44 -4.95 -5.84 1.08
CA VAL A 44 -5.79 -4.79 1.69
C VAL A 44 -5.14 -3.41 1.57
N PHE A 45 -3.83 -3.32 1.82
CA PHE A 45 -3.09 -2.06 1.69
C PHE A 45 -2.99 -1.58 0.23
N ILE A 46 -2.73 -2.48 -0.72
CA ILE A 46 -2.65 -2.14 -2.16
C ILE A 46 -4.00 -1.70 -2.70
N VAL A 47 -5.10 -2.38 -2.36
CA VAL A 47 -6.46 -2.03 -2.79
C VAL A 47 -6.88 -0.68 -2.20
N SER A 48 -6.63 -0.46 -0.91
CA SER A 48 -6.93 0.83 -0.25
C SER A 48 -6.18 1.98 -0.92
N TRP A 49 -4.91 1.77 -1.26
CA TRP A 49 -4.10 2.71 -2.03
C TRP A 49 -4.65 2.94 -3.45
N GLY A 50 -5.07 1.89 -4.15
CA GLY A 50 -5.67 1.98 -5.48
C GLY A 50 -6.95 2.82 -5.50
N ILE A 51 -7.84 2.61 -4.53
CA ILE A 51 -9.06 3.43 -4.37
C ILE A 51 -8.68 4.90 -4.14
N TYR A 52 -7.70 5.15 -3.27
CA TYR A 52 -7.21 6.51 -3.02
C TYR A 52 -6.66 7.18 -4.30
N MET A 53 -5.90 6.44 -5.12
CA MET A 53 -5.37 6.93 -6.40
C MET A 53 -6.50 7.28 -7.38
N ILE A 54 -7.54 6.44 -7.48
CA ILE A 54 -8.72 6.72 -8.32
C ILE A 54 -9.42 8.00 -7.85
N LEU A 55 -9.62 8.18 -6.55
CA LEU A 55 -10.20 9.40 -5.99
C LEU A 55 -9.36 10.65 -6.27
N CYS A 56 -8.02 10.51 -6.31
CA CYS A 56 -7.12 11.60 -6.70
C CYS A 56 -7.27 11.97 -8.18
N LEU A 57 -7.36 10.95 -9.04
CA LEU A 57 -7.54 11.10 -10.48
C LEU A 57 -8.87 11.82 -10.81
N VAL A 58 -9.98 11.37 -10.20
CA VAL A 58 -11.30 12.00 -10.35
C VAL A 58 -11.30 13.46 -9.89
N LYS A 59 -10.52 13.77 -8.85
CA LYS A 59 -10.39 15.15 -8.34
C LYS A 59 -9.40 16.01 -9.12
N GLY A 60 -8.73 15.46 -10.14
CA GLY A 60 -7.70 16.17 -10.91
C GLY A 60 -6.51 16.62 -10.08
N LYS A 61 -6.26 15.99 -8.92
CA LYS A 61 -5.18 16.38 -8.00
C LYS A 61 -4.05 15.37 -8.10
N ASN A 62 -2.83 15.85 -8.32
CA ASN A 62 -1.67 14.97 -8.37
C ASN A 62 -1.38 14.41 -6.96
N PRO A 63 -1.43 13.09 -6.75
CA PRO A 63 -1.16 12.49 -5.44
C PRO A 63 0.30 12.66 -4.99
N TYR A 64 1.21 12.90 -5.95
CA TYR A 64 2.66 13.02 -5.71
C TYR A 64 3.18 14.47 -5.68
N LYS A 65 2.34 15.48 -5.98
CA LYS A 65 2.77 16.88 -5.92
C LYS A 65 2.67 17.37 -4.48
N ILE A 66 3.74 17.16 -3.73
CA ILE A 66 3.92 17.74 -2.40
C ILE A 66 4.42 19.17 -2.63
N ASP A 67 3.50 20.13 -2.74
CA ASP A 67 3.85 21.54 -2.90
C ASP A 67 4.62 22.00 -1.65
N LYS A 68 5.87 22.47 -1.86
CA LYS A 68 6.84 22.85 -0.82
C LYS A 68 6.28 23.94 0.07
#